data_AF-B6GZU0-F1
#
_entry.id   AF-B6GZU0-F1
#
_cell.length_a   1.000
_cell.length_b   1.000
_cell.length_c   1.000
_cell.angle_alpha   90.00
_cell.angle_beta   90.00
_cell.angle_gamma   90.00
#
_symmetry.space_group_name_H-M   'P 1'
#
loop_
_entity.id
_entity.type
_entity.pdbx_description
1 polymer ?
#
loop_
_entity_poly.entity_id
_entity_poly.type
_entity_poly.pdbx_seq_one_letter_code
_entity_poly.pdbx_strand_id
1 'polypeptide(L)'
;MKPGSLAYLPSLPVELVEFIAGFLDGDGLLPLRSVCRELQSKTFHHFAQRFFSSITTDLSGDSLRRINALSQNVSLRPYVNGLAFMLQNGVGRGLVWNRHPWGPISAPLEVEAIRSLRDNLIQNLTNCRSFFIFCQYPEGHPDMSHVTITDAVAVFFALVVDARLPVSSFHLIYANKYSRTLIMDMRRLPKLLYRQPEFKIVWGNLQKLSLEQYLTLDNFGFLLELVLSAPNLQTLLLNLGSHDLASEFMHELAESASFSQLRELALFRTSMRGPDLHKLLANIRPNLISLTLYHVSLAPGSDWTPFLKNLSQGFLALQSISLYYLWASTPAKGLLTFPDIPKTPSLCTSKGQHLNIFYSEDLKTPTVLGIEYSGSKMSQVLNLLQTTTERSFRY
;
A
#
# COMPACT_ATOMS: atom_id res chain seq x y z
N MET A 1 -53.73 -30.01 5.49
CA MET A 1 -52.82 -28.91 5.10
C MET A 1 -51.41 -29.31 5.50
N LYS A 2 -50.51 -29.51 4.53
CA LYS A 2 -49.08 -29.71 4.82
C LYS A 2 -48.53 -28.40 5.40
N PRO A 3 -47.74 -28.43 6.49
CA PRO A 3 -47.05 -27.23 6.94
C PRO A 3 -46.17 -26.74 5.79
N GLY A 4 -46.36 -25.49 5.37
CA GLY A 4 -45.54 -24.84 4.36
C GLY A 4 -44.07 -24.97 4.77
N SER A 5 -43.27 -25.54 3.88
CA SER A 5 -41.82 -25.61 4.02
C SER A 5 -41.28 -24.18 4.13
N LEU A 6 -41.08 -23.71 5.37
CA LEU A 6 -40.22 -22.57 5.62
C LEU A 6 -38.83 -23.00 5.16
N ALA A 7 -38.27 -22.30 4.17
CA ALA A 7 -36.92 -22.54 3.71
C ALA A 7 -35.96 -22.34 4.89
N TYR A 8 -35.43 -23.44 5.40
CA TYR A 8 -34.47 -23.41 6.48
C TYR A 8 -33.16 -22.91 5.89
N LEU A 9 -32.49 -21.92 6.48
CA LEU A 9 -31.24 -21.38 5.93
C LEU A 9 -30.19 -22.47 5.60
N PRO A 10 -29.99 -23.52 6.43
CA PRO A 10 -29.18 -24.67 6.06
C PRO A 10 -29.62 -25.42 4.80
N SER A 11 -30.91 -25.44 4.46
CA SER A 11 -31.42 -26.14 3.27
C SER A 11 -31.10 -25.43 1.95
N LEU A 12 -30.60 -24.19 1.99
CA LEU A 12 -30.17 -23.48 0.79
C LEU A 12 -28.89 -24.10 0.19
N PRO A 13 -28.70 -24.03 -1.14
CA PRO A 13 -27.43 -24.35 -1.80
C PRO A 13 -26.25 -23.59 -1.19
N VAL A 14 -25.06 -24.19 -1.24
CA VAL A 14 -23.84 -23.62 -0.65
C VAL A 14 -23.56 -22.23 -1.21
N GLU A 15 -23.78 -22.02 -2.50
CA GLU A 15 -23.55 -20.77 -3.21
C GLU A 15 -24.42 -19.63 -2.66
N LEU A 16 -25.68 -19.93 -2.29
CA LEU A 16 -26.58 -18.93 -1.71
C LEU A 16 -26.22 -18.62 -0.26
N VAL A 17 -25.83 -19.63 0.52
CA VAL A 17 -25.38 -19.43 1.91
C VAL A 17 -24.07 -18.64 1.93
N GLU A 18 -23.16 -18.93 1.01
CA GLU A 18 -21.92 -18.20 0.81
C GLU A 18 -22.19 -16.75 0.40
N PHE A 19 -23.06 -16.54 -0.58
CA PHE A 19 -23.47 -15.20 -0.99
C PHE A 19 -24.03 -14.38 0.19
N ILE A 20 -24.90 -14.97 1.01
CA ILE A 20 -25.42 -14.33 2.24
C ILE A 20 -24.29 -14.03 3.23
N ALA A 21 -23.38 -14.99 3.45
CA ALA A 21 -22.23 -14.81 4.33
C ALA A 21 -21.29 -13.69 3.85
N GLY A 22 -21.22 -13.44 2.54
CA GLY A 22 -20.47 -12.33 1.95
C GLY A 22 -20.96 -10.93 2.37
N PHE A 23 -22.21 -10.80 2.84
CA PHE A 23 -22.74 -9.55 3.38
C PHE A 23 -22.55 -9.39 4.88
N LEU A 24 -22.08 -10.43 5.58
CA LEU A 24 -21.84 -10.38 7.01
C LEU A 24 -20.43 -9.91 7.31
N ASP A 25 -20.27 -9.11 8.36
CA ASP A 25 -18.98 -8.80 8.94
C ASP A 25 -18.48 -9.97 9.81
N GLY A 26 -17.31 -9.79 10.45
CA GLY A 26 -16.72 -10.85 11.27
C GLY A 26 -17.63 -11.23 12.45
N ASP A 27 -18.26 -10.23 13.05
CA ASP A 27 -19.13 -10.39 14.22
C ASP A 27 -20.46 -11.06 13.86
N GLY A 28 -20.94 -10.93 12.62
CA GLY A 28 -22.09 -11.67 12.10
C GLY A 28 -21.76 -13.08 11.60
N LEU A 29 -20.56 -13.29 11.03
CA LEU A 29 -20.19 -14.57 10.42
C LEU A 29 -19.89 -15.67 11.44
N LEU A 30 -19.24 -15.35 12.56
CA LEU A 30 -18.90 -16.35 13.59
C LEU A 30 -20.15 -16.94 14.27
N PRO A 31 -21.16 -16.15 14.69
CA PRO A 31 -22.40 -16.68 15.23
C PRO A 31 -23.16 -17.54 14.21
N LEU A 32 -23.26 -17.12 12.95
CA LEU A 32 -23.92 -17.89 11.89
C LEU A 32 -23.33 -19.30 11.77
N ARG A 33 -21.99 -19.39 11.82
CA ARG A 33 -21.24 -20.65 11.79
C ARG A 33 -21.48 -21.53 13.00
N SER A 34 -21.84 -20.92 14.12
CA SER A 34 -22.05 -21.62 15.40
C SER A 34 -23.47 -22.18 15.52
N VAL A 35 -24.39 -21.80 14.63
CA VAL A 35 -25.79 -22.28 14.64
C VAL A 35 -25.87 -23.79 14.39
N CYS A 36 -25.20 -24.30 13.35
CA CYS A 36 -25.16 -25.73 13.07
C CYS A 36 -23.95 -26.12 12.18
N ARG A 37 -23.61 -27.42 12.17
CA ARG A 37 -22.49 -27.97 11.37
C ARG A 37 -22.65 -27.77 9.87
N GLU A 38 -23.89 -27.77 9.37
CA GLU A 38 -24.15 -27.58 7.94
C GLU A 38 -23.81 -26.15 7.50
N LEU A 39 -24.27 -25.14 8.24
CA LEU A 39 -23.90 -23.74 7.98
C LEU A 39 -22.40 -23.50 8.20
N GLN A 40 -21.80 -24.15 9.18
CA GLN A 40 -20.35 -24.12 9.39
C GLN A 40 -19.59 -24.61 8.15
N SER A 41 -20.03 -25.72 7.55
CA SER A 41 -19.42 -26.26 6.33
C SER A 41 -19.69 -25.36 5.13
N LYS A 42 -20.94 -24.92 4.94
CA LYS A 42 -21.34 -24.10 3.78
C LYS A 42 -20.72 -22.72 3.77
N THR A 43 -20.36 -22.16 4.93
CA THR A 43 -19.71 -20.84 5.02
C THR A 43 -18.19 -20.92 5.16
N PHE A 44 -17.61 -22.12 5.05
CA PHE A 44 -16.18 -22.32 5.32
C PHE A 44 -15.29 -21.49 4.41
N HIS A 45 -15.61 -21.40 3.11
CA HIS A 45 -14.83 -20.62 2.14
C HIS A 45 -14.72 -19.15 2.56
N HIS A 46 -15.84 -18.47 2.79
CA HIS A 46 -15.86 -17.07 3.22
C HIS A 46 -15.19 -16.87 4.58
N PHE A 47 -15.39 -17.78 5.52
CA PHE A 47 -14.69 -17.74 6.80
C PHE A 47 -13.17 -17.81 6.61
N ALA A 48 -12.69 -18.78 5.85
CA ALA A 48 -11.27 -18.97 5.61
C ALA A 48 -10.67 -17.75 4.88
N GLN A 49 -11.34 -17.24 3.85
CA GLN A 49 -10.91 -16.06 3.11
C GLN A 49 -10.91 -14.79 3.99
N ARG A 50 -11.89 -14.60 4.86
CA ARG A 50 -11.99 -13.41 5.72
C ARG A 50 -10.92 -13.39 6.81
N PHE A 51 -10.70 -14.52 7.49
CA PHE A 51 -9.89 -14.56 8.71
C PHE A 51 -8.48 -15.12 8.51
N PHE A 52 -8.21 -15.83 7.41
CA PHE A 52 -6.92 -16.47 7.15
C PHE A 52 -6.24 -16.00 5.87
N SER A 53 -6.82 -15.04 5.12
CA SER A 53 -6.18 -14.48 3.92
C SER A 53 -4.85 -13.80 4.19
N SER A 54 -4.70 -13.19 5.36
CA SER A 54 -3.43 -12.65 5.82
C SER A 54 -3.15 -13.15 7.23
N ILE A 55 -1.96 -13.71 7.41
CA ILE A 55 -1.45 -14.16 8.72
C ILE A 55 -0.42 -13.17 9.23
N THR A 56 -0.16 -13.19 10.54
CA THR A 56 0.72 -12.21 11.18
C THR A 56 1.88 -12.86 11.94
N THR A 57 3.03 -12.21 11.96
CA THR A 57 4.18 -12.57 12.79
C THR A 57 4.82 -11.33 13.40
N ASP A 58 5.34 -11.48 14.61
CA ASP A 58 6.24 -10.55 15.28
C ASP A 58 7.68 -11.08 15.31
N LEU A 59 7.97 -12.13 14.54
CA LEU A 59 9.21 -12.92 14.57
C LEU A 59 9.52 -13.61 15.90
N SER A 60 8.62 -13.59 16.88
CA SER A 60 8.79 -14.39 18.10
C SER A 60 8.66 -15.88 17.80
N GLY A 61 9.27 -16.70 18.66
CA GLY A 61 9.14 -18.17 18.57
C GLY A 61 7.67 -18.64 18.63
N ASP A 62 6.83 -17.95 19.42
CA ASP A 62 5.40 -18.26 19.51
C ASP A 62 4.65 -17.96 18.21
N SER A 63 4.86 -16.80 17.61
CA SER A 63 4.16 -16.46 16.36
C SER A 63 4.59 -17.36 15.21
N LEU A 64 5.87 -17.69 15.11
CA LEU A 64 6.38 -18.60 14.08
C LEU A 64 5.88 -20.04 14.28
N ARG A 65 5.78 -20.53 15.52
CA ARG A 65 5.14 -21.83 15.81
C ARG A 65 3.67 -21.86 15.38
N ARG A 66 2.91 -20.78 15.60
CA ARG A 66 1.52 -20.69 15.14
C ARG A 66 1.42 -20.74 13.61
N ILE A 67 2.32 -20.05 12.90
CA ILE A 67 2.36 -20.12 11.44
C ILE A 67 2.68 -21.52 10.96
N ASN A 68 3.65 -22.19 11.59
CA ASN A 68 3.97 -23.58 11.26
C ASN A 68 2.80 -24.53 11.54
N ALA A 69 2.05 -24.34 12.62
CA ALA A 69 0.84 -25.15 12.87
C ALA A 69 -0.24 -24.91 11.82
N LEU A 70 -0.44 -23.64 11.40
CA LEU A 70 -1.39 -23.28 10.35
C LEU A 70 -1.01 -23.85 8.99
N SER A 71 0.27 -23.83 8.63
CA SER A 71 0.74 -24.32 7.32
C SER A 71 0.49 -25.82 7.13
N GLN A 72 0.42 -26.59 8.21
CA GLN A 72 0.06 -28.01 8.18
C GLN A 72 -1.46 -28.25 8.04
N ASN A 73 -2.29 -27.23 8.22
CA ASN A 73 -3.73 -27.35 8.03
C ASN A 73 -4.09 -27.32 6.55
N VAL A 74 -4.33 -28.51 5.97
CA VAL A 74 -4.64 -28.70 4.55
C VAL A 74 -5.86 -27.90 4.08
N SER A 75 -6.83 -27.66 4.96
CA SER A 75 -8.06 -26.94 4.61
C SER A 75 -7.88 -25.41 4.62
N LEU A 76 -7.01 -24.88 5.48
CA LEU A 76 -6.81 -23.42 5.64
C LEU A 76 -5.63 -22.88 4.83
N ARG A 77 -4.55 -23.64 4.67
CA ARG A 77 -3.34 -23.18 3.99
C ARG A 77 -3.56 -22.61 2.57
N PRO A 78 -4.52 -23.09 1.74
CA PRO A 78 -4.72 -22.51 0.41
C PRO A 78 -5.31 -21.10 0.44
N TYR A 79 -5.93 -20.70 1.55
CA TYR A 79 -6.53 -19.39 1.71
C TYR A 79 -5.53 -18.32 2.13
N VAL A 80 -4.34 -18.70 2.59
CA VAL A 80 -3.31 -17.77 3.05
C VAL A 80 -2.62 -17.13 1.86
N ASN A 81 -2.89 -15.84 1.64
CA ASN A 81 -2.38 -15.06 0.50
C ASN A 81 -1.34 -14.01 0.92
N GLY A 82 -1.26 -13.69 2.21
CA GLY A 82 -0.28 -12.74 2.70
C GLY A 82 0.24 -12.98 4.11
N LEU A 83 1.40 -12.39 4.36
CA LEU A 83 2.11 -12.43 5.64
C LEU A 83 2.45 -11.00 6.07
N ALA A 84 1.94 -10.60 7.23
CA ALA A 84 2.19 -9.30 7.82
C ALA A 84 3.13 -9.41 9.03
N PHE A 85 4.23 -8.68 8.98
CA PHE A 85 5.15 -8.47 10.09
C PHE A 85 4.58 -7.35 10.96
N MET A 86 3.87 -7.76 12.02
CA MET A 86 3.20 -6.87 12.98
C MET A 86 4.09 -6.73 14.21
N LEU A 87 4.98 -5.75 14.16
CA LEU A 87 6.13 -5.67 15.06
C LEU A 87 5.78 -4.74 16.23
N GLN A 88 5.51 -5.34 17.39
CA GLN A 88 5.15 -4.65 18.65
C GLN A 88 6.21 -4.90 19.75
N ASN A 89 5.85 -4.71 21.01
CA ASN A 89 6.71 -5.09 22.13
C ASN A 89 6.94 -6.62 22.12
N GLY A 90 8.19 -7.06 22.06
CA GLY A 90 8.55 -8.47 22.05
C GLY A 90 8.91 -9.06 20.68
N VAL A 91 9.22 -8.22 19.69
CA VAL A 91 9.75 -8.66 18.38
C VAL A 91 10.93 -9.61 18.57
N GLY A 92 10.90 -10.74 17.86
CA GLY A 92 11.98 -11.72 17.90
C GLY A 92 12.11 -12.50 19.22
N ARG A 93 11.21 -12.32 20.20
CA ARG A 93 11.31 -12.93 21.52
C ARG A 93 11.32 -14.47 21.45
N GLY A 94 12.11 -15.09 22.32
CA GLY A 94 12.19 -16.54 22.43
C GLY A 94 13.07 -17.20 21.38
N LEU A 95 13.88 -16.41 20.65
CA LEU A 95 14.86 -16.86 19.68
C LEU A 95 16.20 -16.16 19.94
N VAL A 96 17.28 -16.77 19.47
CA VAL A 96 18.64 -16.22 19.53
C VAL A 96 18.98 -15.58 18.19
N TRP A 97 19.35 -14.30 18.23
CA TRP A 97 19.63 -13.50 17.03
C TRP A 97 21.10 -13.08 17.02
N ASN A 98 21.93 -13.86 16.32
CA ASN A 98 23.34 -13.55 16.17
C ASN A 98 23.52 -12.36 15.23
N ARG A 99 24.40 -11.44 15.61
CA ARG A 99 24.70 -10.22 14.86
C ARG A 99 26.17 -10.12 14.54
N HIS A 100 26.44 -9.47 13.42
CA HIS A 100 27.77 -9.00 13.17
C HIS A 100 28.12 -7.81 14.07
N PRO A 101 29.41 -7.61 14.41
CA PRO A 101 29.85 -6.45 15.18
C PRO A 101 29.47 -5.10 14.57
N TRP A 102 29.22 -5.06 13.25
CA TRP A 102 28.84 -3.85 12.52
C TRP A 102 27.31 -3.64 12.40
N GLY A 103 26.48 -4.48 13.01
CA GLY A 103 25.03 -4.22 13.21
C GLY A 103 24.06 -5.29 12.71
N PRO A 104 24.10 -5.72 11.43
CA PRO A 104 23.11 -6.61 10.85
C PRO A 104 23.08 -8.00 11.52
N ILE A 105 21.91 -8.64 11.48
CA ILE A 105 21.79 -10.07 11.79
C ILE A 105 22.64 -10.86 10.80
N SER A 106 23.50 -11.74 11.31
CA SER A 106 24.53 -12.39 10.49
C SER A 106 23.99 -13.52 9.62
N ALA A 107 23.12 -14.35 10.18
CA ALA A 107 22.61 -15.54 9.49
C ALA A 107 21.15 -15.80 9.90
N PRO A 108 20.19 -15.00 9.43
CA PRO A 108 18.79 -15.14 9.84
C PRO A 108 18.20 -16.52 9.51
N LEU A 109 18.69 -17.18 8.45
CA LEU A 109 18.25 -18.51 8.01
C LEU A 109 18.88 -19.68 8.81
N GLU A 110 19.86 -19.41 9.67
CA GLU A 110 20.37 -20.39 10.62
C GLU A 110 19.42 -20.59 11.81
N VAL A 111 18.57 -19.60 12.09
CA VAL A 111 17.51 -19.71 13.09
C VAL A 111 16.46 -20.70 12.59
N GLU A 112 16.29 -21.82 13.30
CA GLU A 112 15.41 -22.93 12.89
C GLU A 112 13.97 -22.48 12.62
N ALA A 113 13.42 -21.60 13.45
CA ALA A 113 12.07 -21.08 13.27
C ALA A 113 11.91 -20.25 11.97
N ILE A 114 12.97 -19.54 11.54
CA ILE A 114 12.99 -18.78 10.30
C ILE A 114 13.15 -19.70 9.09
N ARG A 115 13.97 -20.74 9.19
CA ARG A 115 14.07 -21.79 8.16
C ARG A 115 12.74 -22.53 7.98
N SER A 116 12.06 -22.87 9.08
CA SER A 116 10.73 -23.47 9.03
C SER A 116 9.71 -22.55 8.35
N LEU A 117 9.73 -21.24 8.64
CA LEU A 117 8.89 -20.27 7.95
C LEU A 117 9.19 -20.24 6.44
N ARG A 118 10.47 -20.19 6.06
CA ARG A 118 10.91 -20.23 4.66
C ARG A 118 10.36 -21.47 3.95
N ASP A 119 10.58 -22.66 4.49
CA ASP A 119 10.16 -23.92 3.87
C ASP A 119 8.62 -23.99 3.76
N ASN A 120 7.90 -23.46 4.75
CA ASN A 120 6.46 -23.33 4.70
C ASN A 120 5.98 -22.40 3.57
N LEU A 121 6.65 -21.27 3.33
CA LEU A 121 6.32 -20.36 2.21
C LEU A 121 6.55 -20.98 0.83
N ILE A 122 7.49 -21.93 0.75
CA ILE A 122 7.79 -22.70 -0.47
C ILE A 122 6.76 -23.82 -0.67
N GLN A 123 6.51 -24.64 0.36
CA GLN A 123 5.83 -25.93 0.20
C GLN A 123 4.34 -25.91 0.56
N ASN A 124 3.95 -25.10 1.57
CA ASN A 124 2.63 -25.20 2.20
C ASN A 124 1.77 -23.96 1.98
N LEU A 125 2.37 -22.77 2.03
CA LEU A 125 1.72 -21.46 1.87
C LEU A 125 2.03 -20.90 0.48
N THR A 126 1.78 -21.69 -0.56
CA THR A 126 2.16 -21.38 -1.95
C THR A 126 1.49 -20.13 -2.52
N ASN A 127 0.32 -19.76 -1.99
CA ASN A 127 -0.41 -18.56 -2.38
C ASN A 127 0.04 -17.30 -1.63
N CYS A 128 0.87 -17.45 -0.59
CA CYS A 128 1.33 -16.35 0.23
C CYS A 128 2.41 -15.54 -0.50
N ARG A 129 1.99 -14.53 -1.28
CA ARG A 129 2.86 -13.67 -2.11
C ARG A 129 2.68 -12.17 -1.86
N SER A 130 1.77 -11.80 -0.96
CA SER A 130 1.60 -10.43 -0.47
C SER A 130 2.25 -10.26 0.90
N PHE A 131 3.14 -9.29 1.05
CA PHE A 131 3.87 -9.09 2.29
C PHE A 131 3.72 -7.66 2.80
N PHE A 132 3.59 -7.53 4.12
CA PHE A 132 3.39 -6.26 4.79
C PHE A 132 4.33 -6.16 5.97
N ILE A 133 5.03 -5.04 6.12
CA ILE A 133 5.84 -4.75 7.30
C ILE A 133 5.31 -3.45 7.89
N PHE A 134 4.74 -3.55 9.09
CA PHE A 134 4.15 -2.42 9.79
C PHE A 134 5.02 -2.02 10.98
N CYS A 135 5.34 -0.74 11.01
CA CYS A 135 6.27 -0.14 11.95
C CYS A 135 5.50 0.92 12.73
N GLN A 136 4.96 0.54 13.88
CA GLN A 136 4.07 1.40 14.67
C GLN A 136 4.78 2.08 15.86
N TYR A 137 6.01 1.66 16.13
CA TYR A 137 6.80 2.13 17.27
C TYR A 137 8.20 2.54 16.80
N PRO A 138 8.80 3.59 17.40
CA PRO A 138 10.17 3.98 17.10
C PRO A 138 11.10 2.80 17.32
N GLU A 139 12.11 2.67 16.46
CA GLU A 139 13.24 1.83 16.81
C GLU A 139 13.83 2.44 18.08
N GLY A 140 13.76 1.70 19.20
CA GLY A 140 14.25 2.16 20.49
C GLY A 140 15.74 2.52 20.42
N HIS A 141 16.31 2.95 21.54
CA HIS A 141 17.74 3.26 21.61
C HIS A 141 18.60 2.15 20.97
N PRO A 142 19.77 2.51 20.40
CA PRO A 142 20.62 1.65 19.57
C PRO A 142 21.31 0.50 20.33
N ASP A 143 20.72 0.06 21.43
CA ASP A 143 20.92 -1.26 21.98
C ASP A 143 20.83 -2.29 20.83
N MET A 144 21.97 -2.90 20.52
CA MET A 144 22.09 -3.94 19.50
C MET A 144 21.67 -5.32 20.02
N SER A 145 21.19 -5.42 21.27
CA SER A 145 20.77 -6.68 21.89
C SER A 145 19.35 -7.10 21.45
N HIS A 146 18.50 -6.13 21.12
CA HIS A 146 17.12 -6.41 20.69
C HIS A 146 16.96 -6.42 19.17
N VAL A 147 16.00 -7.22 18.69
CA VAL A 147 15.55 -7.21 17.30
C VAL A 147 14.66 -5.99 17.07
N THR A 148 14.98 -5.20 16.05
CA THR A 148 14.16 -4.05 15.64
C THR A 148 13.39 -4.36 14.38
N ILE A 149 12.64 -3.36 13.93
CA ILE A 149 11.86 -3.42 12.72
C ILE A 149 12.75 -3.51 11.48
N THR A 150 13.85 -2.75 11.41
CA THR A 150 14.81 -2.89 10.30
C THR A 150 15.42 -4.29 10.23
N ASP A 151 15.59 -4.99 11.35
CA ASP A 151 16.00 -6.39 11.33
C ASP A 151 14.94 -7.31 10.72
N ALA A 152 13.66 -7.06 10.99
CA ALA A 152 12.58 -7.81 10.36
C ALA A 152 12.55 -7.60 8.84
N VAL A 153 12.87 -6.38 8.37
CA VAL A 153 13.08 -6.08 6.95
C VAL A 153 14.24 -6.90 6.39
N ALA A 154 15.37 -6.98 7.10
CA ALA A 154 16.52 -7.79 6.69
C ALA A 154 16.17 -9.29 6.62
N VAL A 155 15.48 -9.81 7.64
CA VAL A 155 14.99 -11.20 7.69
C VAL A 155 14.03 -11.49 6.54
N PHE A 156 13.10 -10.59 6.27
CA PHE A 156 12.17 -10.70 5.14
C PHE A 156 12.92 -10.82 3.82
N PHE A 157 13.88 -9.94 3.55
CA PHE A 157 14.63 -10.01 2.30
C PHE A 157 15.49 -11.27 2.21
N ALA A 158 16.11 -11.70 3.30
CA ALA A 158 16.84 -12.97 3.33
C ALA A 158 15.92 -14.15 2.99
N LEU A 159 14.70 -14.17 3.54
CA LEU A 159 13.69 -15.19 3.24
C LEU A 159 13.31 -15.22 1.76
N VAL A 160 12.89 -14.08 1.20
CA VAL A 160 12.36 -14.06 -0.18
C VAL A 160 13.44 -14.33 -1.23
N VAL A 161 14.67 -13.84 -1.00
CA VAL A 161 15.81 -14.09 -1.89
C VAL A 161 16.19 -15.56 -1.88
N ASP A 162 16.37 -16.14 -0.69
CA ASP A 162 16.80 -17.53 -0.55
C ASP A 162 15.73 -18.53 -0.99
N ALA A 163 14.45 -18.25 -0.72
CA ALA A 163 13.33 -19.07 -1.18
C ALA A 163 12.90 -18.77 -2.63
N ARG A 164 13.51 -17.77 -3.29
CA ARG A 164 13.15 -17.29 -4.63
C ARG A 164 11.64 -17.05 -4.79
N LEU A 165 11.01 -16.44 -3.78
CA LEU A 165 9.55 -16.29 -3.76
C LEU A 165 9.11 -15.24 -4.79
N PRO A 166 8.11 -15.50 -5.64
CA PRO A 166 7.60 -14.50 -6.58
C PRO A 166 6.69 -13.50 -5.84
N VAL A 167 7.31 -12.51 -5.19
CA VAL A 167 6.59 -11.47 -4.43
C VAL A 167 5.71 -10.66 -5.39
N SER A 168 4.40 -10.61 -5.13
CA SER A 168 3.45 -9.86 -5.96
C SER A 168 3.09 -8.50 -5.36
N SER A 169 3.04 -8.40 -4.03
CA SER A 169 2.70 -7.17 -3.31
C SER A 169 3.62 -6.99 -2.11
N PHE A 170 4.15 -5.78 -1.94
CA PHE A 170 4.99 -5.42 -0.80
C PHE A 170 4.60 -4.06 -0.23
N HIS A 171 4.42 -4.01 1.09
CA HIS A 171 4.10 -2.80 1.82
C HIS A 171 5.10 -2.60 2.95
N LEU A 172 5.82 -1.49 2.92
CA LEU A 172 6.71 -1.05 3.99
C LEU A 172 6.15 0.22 4.60
N ILE A 173 5.56 0.09 5.78
CA ILE A 173 4.74 1.16 6.37
C ILE A 173 5.31 1.56 7.73
N TYR A 174 6.07 2.65 7.73
CA TYR A 174 6.49 3.44 8.87
C TYR A 174 5.47 4.55 9.14
N ALA A 175 4.26 4.14 9.53
CA ALA A 175 3.15 5.06 9.80
C ALA A 175 3.08 5.48 11.27
N ASN A 176 3.26 6.77 11.52
CA ASN A 176 2.67 7.45 12.68
C ASN A 176 2.13 8.81 12.21
N LYS A 177 0.94 9.20 12.68
CA LYS A 177 0.30 10.50 12.41
C LYS A 177 1.23 11.69 12.69
N TYR A 178 2.24 11.54 13.55
CA TYR A 178 3.02 12.68 14.08
C TYR A 178 4.54 12.56 14.03
N SER A 179 5.15 11.47 13.54
CA SER A 179 6.55 11.20 13.91
C SER A 179 7.54 11.10 12.76
N ARG A 180 8.40 12.14 12.66
CA ARG A 180 9.76 12.07 12.09
C ARG A 180 10.69 11.10 12.86
N THR A 181 10.20 10.44 13.90
CA THR A 181 11.00 9.54 14.76
C THR A 181 11.00 8.08 14.28
N LEU A 182 10.12 7.72 13.35
CA LEU A 182 10.07 6.38 12.76
C LEU A 182 10.98 6.31 11.54
N ILE A 183 12.28 6.13 11.78
CA ILE A 183 13.30 6.01 10.73
C ILE A 183 13.94 4.63 10.81
N MET A 184 14.25 4.05 9.65
CA MET A 184 15.01 2.81 9.56
C MET A 184 16.45 3.00 10.04
N ASP A 185 16.92 2.11 10.92
CA ASP A 185 18.34 2.05 11.24
C ASP A 185 19.09 1.28 10.15
N MET A 186 19.52 2.00 9.12
CA MET A 186 20.22 1.44 7.95
C MET A 186 21.51 0.68 8.30
N ARG A 187 22.06 0.84 9.51
CA ARG A 187 23.22 0.04 9.97
C ARG A 187 22.84 -1.42 10.20
N ARG A 188 21.56 -1.74 10.41
CA ARG A 188 21.04 -3.09 10.64
C ARG A 188 20.67 -3.82 9.35
N LEU A 189 20.53 -3.11 8.23
CA LEU A 189 20.25 -3.72 6.94
C LEU A 189 21.55 -4.23 6.30
N PRO A 190 21.59 -5.45 5.74
CA PRO A 190 22.73 -5.91 4.97
C PRO A 190 23.02 -4.96 3.80
N LYS A 191 24.24 -4.43 3.77
CA LYS A 191 24.65 -3.49 2.72
C LYS A 191 24.55 -4.16 1.35
N LEU A 192 24.01 -3.43 0.37
CA LEU A 192 23.91 -3.85 -1.03
C LEU A 192 22.97 -5.04 -1.30
N LEU A 193 22.16 -5.49 -0.34
CA LEU A 193 21.19 -6.59 -0.54
C LEU A 193 20.30 -6.35 -1.76
N TYR A 194 19.78 -5.14 -1.89
CA TYR A 194 18.93 -4.69 -3.00
C TYR A 194 19.68 -4.55 -4.35
N ARG A 195 21.01 -4.64 -4.36
CA ARG A 195 21.82 -4.62 -5.59
C ARG A 195 22.18 -6.02 -6.08
N GLN A 196 21.90 -7.06 -5.31
CA GLN A 196 22.21 -8.44 -5.68
C GLN A 196 21.34 -8.88 -6.87
N PRO A 197 21.89 -9.62 -7.85
CA PRO A 197 21.11 -10.14 -8.97
C PRO A 197 19.92 -11.00 -8.54
N GLU A 198 20.11 -11.81 -7.48
CA GLU A 198 19.09 -12.70 -6.93
C GLU A 198 17.89 -11.91 -6.39
N PHE A 199 18.16 -10.76 -5.77
CA PHE A 199 17.11 -9.84 -5.35
C PHE A 199 16.30 -9.35 -6.55
N LYS A 200 16.95 -8.87 -7.60
CA LYS A 200 16.27 -8.35 -8.80
C LYS A 200 15.38 -9.38 -9.49
N ILE A 201 15.79 -10.65 -9.50
CA ILE A 201 14.99 -11.76 -10.05
C ILE A 201 13.68 -11.92 -9.28
N VAL A 202 13.77 -11.96 -7.95
CA VAL A 202 12.61 -12.12 -7.07
C VAL A 202 11.70 -10.90 -7.14
N TRP A 203 12.29 -9.71 -7.02
CA TRP A 203 11.61 -8.43 -7.02
C TRP A 203 10.99 -8.07 -8.37
N GLY A 204 11.49 -8.66 -9.46
CA GLY A 204 10.94 -8.50 -10.81
C GLY A 204 9.46 -8.89 -10.95
N ASN A 205 8.93 -9.72 -10.04
CA ASN A 205 7.52 -10.14 -10.04
C ASN A 205 6.59 -9.13 -9.35
N LEU A 206 7.14 -8.09 -8.73
CA LEU A 206 6.37 -7.15 -7.92
C LEU A 206 5.40 -6.33 -8.78
N GLN A 207 4.12 -6.42 -8.43
CA GLN A 207 3.04 -5.69 -9.09
C GLN A 207 2.54 -4.53 -8.23
N LYS A 208 2.64 -4.61 -6.90
CA LYS A 208 2.21 -3.57 -5.98
C LYS A 208 3.28 -3.23 -4.97
N LEU A 209 3.64 -1.95 -4.90
CA LEU A 209 4.60 -1.41 -3.96
C LEU A 209 4.00 -0.24 -3.21
N SER A 210 4.09 -0.29 -1.89
CA SER A 210 3.68 0.80 -0.99
C SER A 210 4.82 1.13 -0.05
N LEU A 211 5.36 2.34 -0.17
CA LEU A 211 6.41 2.86 0.69
C LEU A 211 5.86 4.06 1.45
N GLU A 212 5.65 3.87 2.75
CA GLU A 212 5.20 4.94 3.64
C GLU A 212 6.24 5.19 4.71
N GLN A 213 7.16 6.12 4.46
CA GLN A 213 8.30 6.34 5.33
C GLN A 213 8.86 7.75 5.15
N TYR A 214 9.32 8.34 6.26
CA TYR A 214 10.07 9.59 6.19
C TYR A 214 11.45 9.35 5.54
N LEU A 215 11.75 10.11 4.51
CA LEU A 215 12.96 9.96 3.72
C LEU A 215 14.17 10.63 4.42
N THR A 216 15.28 9.90 4.50
CA THR A 216 16.57 10.36 5.05
C THR A 216 17.69 10.04 4.06
N LEU A 217 18.85 10.67 4.21
CA LEU A 217 20.01 10.38 3.35
C LEU A 217 20.42 8.90 3.42
N ASP A 218 20.27 8.28 4.59
CA ASP A 218 20.64 6.89 4.81
C ASP A 218 19.72 5.90 4.08
N ASN A 219 18.39 6.13 4.12
CA ASN A 219 17.41 5.22 3.51
C ASN A 219 17.12 5.53 2.03
N PHE A 220 17.55 6.70 1.52
CA PHE A 220 17.28 7.19 0.17
C PHE A 220 17.58 6.14 -0.91
N GLY A 221 18.84 5.68 -0.97
CA GLY A 221 19.28 4.77 -2.02
C GLY A 221 18.59 3.41 -1.93
N PHE A 222 18.31 2.93 -0.72
CA PHE A 222 17.58 1.68 -0.52
C PHE A 222 16.14 1.79 -1.05
N LEU A 223 15.39 2.81 -0.63
CA LEU A 223 13.99 2.99 -1.04
C LEU A 223 13.86 3.23 -2.55
N LEU A 224 14.79 4.00 -3.15
CA LEU A 224 14.80 4.25 -4.59
C LEU A 224 15.01 2.96 -5.37
N GLU A 225 15.98 2.14 -4.97
CA GLU A 225 16.29 0.85 -5.61
C GLU A 225 15.14 -0.16 -5.50
N LEU A 226 14.35 -0.13 -4.41
CA LEU A 226 13.14 -0.95 -4.30
C LEU A 226 12.11 -0.60 -5.39
N VAL A 227 11.98 0.67 -5.74
CA VAL A 227 11.06 1.10 -6.80
C VAL A 227 11.65 0.79 -8.18
N LEU A 228 12.93 1.13 -8.40
CA LEU A 228 13.59 0.95 -9.70
C LEU A 228 13.80 -0.53 -10.07
N SER A 229 13.88 -1.43 -9.09
CA SER A 229 14.03 -2.87 -9.32
C SER A 229 12.70 -3.60 -9.61
N ALA A 230 11.58 -2.89 -9.74
CA ALA A 230 10.25 -3.45 -9.97
C ALA A 230 9.70 -3.09 -11.38
N PRO A 231 10.15 -3.76 -12.46
CA PRO A 231 9.76 -3.43 -13.83
C PRO A 231 8.29 -3.72 -14.17
N ASN A 232 7.65 -4.66 -13.46
CA ASN A 232 6.26 -5.09 -13.70
C ASN A 232 5.25 -4.39 -12.77
N LEU A 233 5.64 -3.25 -12.20
CA LEU A 233 4.85 -2.54 -11.22
C LEU A 233 3.56 -1.97 -11.83
N GLN A 234 2.42 -2.29 -11.22
CA GLN A 234 1.08 -1.85 -11.61
C GLN A 234 0.51 -0.81 -10.65
N THR A 235 0.82 -0.93 -9.35
CA THR A 235 0.41 0.01 -8.32
C THR A 235 1.62 0.51 -7.54
N LEU A 236 1.78 1.83 -7.49
CA LEU A 236 2.84 2.49 -6.71
C LEU A 236 2.20 3.51 -5.76
N LEU A 237 2.45 3.31 -4.47
CA LEU A 237 2.10 4.25 -3.41
C LEU A 237 3.37 4.76 -2.73
N LEU A 238 3.55 6.08 -2.73
CA LEU A 238 4.68 6.74 -2.07
C LEU A 238 4.17 7.78 -1.07
N ASN A 239 4.67 7.69 0.16
CA ASN A 239 4.46 8.66 1.22
C ASN A 239 5.82 8.96 1.87
N LEU A 240 6.51 10.01 1.40
CA LEU A 240 7.95 10.23 1.62
C LEU A 240 8.28 11.35 2.64
N GLY A 241 7.30 12.17 3.01
CA GLY A 241 7.50 13.43 3.73
C GLY A 241 7.66 14.63 2.79
N SER A 242 7.07 15.78 3.14
CA SER A 242 7.11 16.99 2.31
C SER A 242 8.36 17.82 2.63
N HIS A 243 9.51 17.49 2.02
CA HIS A 243 10.78 18.22 2.14
C HIS A 243 11.68 18.04 0.91
N ASP A 244 12.81 18.75 0.86
CA ASP A 244 13.69 18.83 -0.33
C ASP A 244 14.21 17.47 -0.79
N LEU A 245 14.62 16.59 0.13
CA LEU A 245 15.08 15.25 -0.22
C LEU A 245 14.00 14.41 -0.94
N ALA A 246 12.72 14.62 -0.64
CA ALA A 246 11.63 13.96 -1.38
C ALA A 246 11.54 14.50 -2.82
N SER A 247 11.83 15.79 -3.03
CA SER A 247 11.92 16.35 -4.38
C SER A 247 13.07 15.74 -5.17
N GLU A 248 14.25 15.53 -4.56
CA GLU A 248 15.36 14.83 -5.22
C GLU A 248 15.01 13.37 -5.51
N PHE A 249 14.30 12.69 -4.61
CA PHE A 249 13.84 11.32 -4.85
C PHE A 249 12.91 11.24 -6.05
N MET A 250 11.96 12.17 -6.14
CA MET A 250 11.03 12.22 -7.27
C MET A 250 11.72 12.62 -8.58
N HIS A 251 12.77 13.44 -8.52
CA HIS A 251 13.62 13.74 -9.66
C HIS A 251 14.31 12.47 -10.18
N GLU A 252 15.03 11.75 -9.32
CA GLU A 252 15.68 10.48 -9.67
C GLU A 252 14.69 9.46 -10.23
N LEU A 253 13.49 9.40 -9.65
CA LEU A 253 12.43 8.52 -10.14
C LEU A 253 11.95 8.92 -11.54
N ALA A 254 11.74 10.22 -11.79
CA ALA A 254 11.32 10.71 -13.09
C ALA A 254 12.38 10.49 -14.18
N GLU A 255 13.66 10.56 -13.82
CA GLU A 255 14.79 10.33 -14.72
C GLU A 255 15.03 8.84 -15.02
N SER A 256 14.95 7.98 -13.99
CA SER A 256 15.44 6.61 -14.07
C SER A 256 14.36 5.54 -14.20
N ALA A 257 13.12 5.81 -13.75
CA ALA A 257 12.09 4.78 -13.71
C ALA A 257 11.46 4.52 -15.09
N SER A 258 11.27 3.23 -15.40
CA SER A 258 10.52 2.76 -16.57
C SER A 258 9.23 2.09 -16.13
N PHE A 259 8.17 2.88 -16.02
CA PHE A 259 6.85 2.42 -15.57
C PHE A 259 5.95 2.00 -16.74
N SER A 260 6.31 0.89 -17.39
CA SER A 260 5.58 0.41 -18.57
C SER A 260 4.18 -0.13 -18.27
N GLN A 261 3.94 -0.65 -17.06
CA GLN A 261 2.68 -1.31 -16.67
C GLN A 261 1.91 -0.57 -15.58
N LEU A 262 2.37 0.62 -15.16
CA LEU A 262 1.79 1.31 -14.02
C LEU A 262 0.37 1.81 -14.33
N ARG A 263 -0.58 1.37 -13.52
CA ARG A 263 -2.02 1.67 -13.62
C ARG A 263 -2.50 2.55 -12.49
N GLU A 264 -1.85 2.49 -11.33
CA GLU A 264 -2.25 3.24 -10.15
C GLU A 264 -1.03 3.95 -9.56
N LEU A 265 -1.11 5.28 -9.48
CA LEU A 265 -0.10 6.10 -8.82
C LEU A 265 -0.75 6.88 -7.69
N ALA A 266 -0.22 6.72 -6.48
CA ALA A 266 -0.68 7.44 -5.31
C ALA A 266 0.50 8.10 -4.60
N LEU A 267 0.51 9.43 -4.55
CA LEU A 267 1.53 10.24 -3.90
C LEU A 267 0.90 10.96 -2.72
N PHE A 268 1.45 10.71 -1.53
CA PHE A 268 1.02 11.32 -0.28
C PHE A 268 2.17 12.11 0.33
N ARG A 269 1.88 13.28 0.91
CA ARG A 269 2.82 14.06 1.73
C ARG A 269 4.24 14.05 1.16
N THR A 270 4.39 14.51 -0.08
CA THR A 270 5.67 14.54 -0.80
C THR A 270 5.90 15.90 -1.44
N SER A 271 7.12 16.14 -1.92
CA SER A 271 7.48 17.33 -2.69
C SER A 271 8.12 16.93 -4.01
N MET A 272 7.97 17.74 -5.06
CA MET A 272 8.56 17.50 -6.37
C MET A 272 8.65 18.77 -7.21
N ARG A 273 9.49 18.77 -8.24
CA ARG A 273 9.55 19.86 -9.21
C ARG A 273 8.47 19.66 -10.27
N GLY A 274 7.91 20.76 -10.79
CA GLY A 274 6.91 20.69 -11.86
C GLY A 274 7.35 19.86 -13.07
N PRO A 275 8.58 20.05 -13.62
CA PRO A 275 9.07 19.25 -14.74
C PRO A 275 9.15 17.75 -14.46
N ASP A 276 9.57 17.36 -13.25
CA ASP A 276 9.68 15.94 -12.85
C ASP A 276 8.30 15.27 -12.82
N LEU A 277 7.28 15.97 -12.30
CA LEU A 277 5.89 15.50 -12.33
C LEU A 277 5.42 15.29 -13.77
N HIS A 278 5.71 16.23 -14.66
CA HIS A 278 5.30 16.14 -16.06
C HIS A 278 5.95 14.96 -16.77
N LYS A 279 7.25 14.77 -16.54
CA LYS A 279 8.02 13.65 -17.10
C LYS A 279 7.50 12.31 -16.59
N LEU A 280 7.31 12.17 -15.28
CA LEU A 280 6.76 10.97 -14.66
C LEU A 280 5.38 10.61 -15.22
N LEU A 281 4.49 11.61 -15.31
CA LEU A 281 3.14 11.42 -15.84
C LEU A 281 3.13 11.08 -17.33
N ALA A 282 4.03 11.66 -18.13
CA ALA A 282 4.15 11.33 -19.54
C ALA A 282 4.50 9.84 -19.74
N ASN A 283 5.37 9.29 -18.88
CA ASN A 283 5.77 7.88 -18.93
C ASN A 283 4.62 6.91 -18.62
N ILE A 284 3.69 7.28 -17.74
CA ILE A 284 2.60 6.40 -17.27
C ILE A 284 1.24 6.70 -17.92
N ARG A 285 1.14 7.81 -18.65
CA ARG A 285 -0.08 8.29 -19.32
C ARG A 285 -0.92 7.21 -20.02
N PRO A 286 -0.37 6.31 -20.85
CA PRO A 286 -1.20 5.38 -21.63
C PRO A 286 -1.96 4.36 -20.77
N ASN A 287 -1.44 4.03 -19.59
CA ASN A 287 -1.94 2.92 -18.77
C ASN A 287 -2.56 3.37 -17.44
N LEU A 288 -2.41 4.65 -17.07
CA LEU A 288 -2.87 5.16 -15.78
C LEU A 288 -4.41 5.14 -15.67
N ILE A 289 -4.92 4.35 -14.72
CA ILE A 289 -6.34 4.17 -14.38
C ILE A 289 -6.72 5.00 -13.15
N SER A 290 -5.82 5.11 -12.18
CA SER A 290 -6.06 5.84 -10.93
C SER A 290 -4.89 6.76 -10.58
N LEU A 291 -5.20 8.01 -10.27
CA LEU A 291 -4.23 9.00 -9.77
C LEU A 291 -4.70 9.57 -8.43
N THR A 292 -3.87 9.46 -7.41
CA THR A 292 -4.10 10.09 -6.10
C THR A 292 -2.95 11.02 -5.75
N LEU A 293 -3.24 12.29 -5.48
CA LEU A 293 -2.31 13.28 -4.96
C LEU A 293 -2.88 13.88 -3.68
N TYR A 294 -2.24 13.63 -2.55
CA TYR A 294 -2.68 14.08 -1.23
C TYR A 294 -1.54 14.80 -0.51
N HIS A 295 -1.70 16.07 -0.11
CA HIS A 295 -0.64 16.85 0.54
C HIS A 295 0.67 16.90 -0.29
N VAL A 296 0.56 17.06 -1.62
CA VAL A 296 1.73 17.17 -2.50
C VAL A 296 2.09 18.64 -2.69
N SER A 297 3.37 18.98 -2.56
CA SER A 297 3.90 20.33 -2.81
C SER A 297 4.75 20.39 -4.07
N LEU A 298 4.60 21.45 -4.85
CA LEU A 298 5.55 21.77 -5.91
C LEU A 298 6.69 22.66 -5.39
N ALA A 299 7.89 22.44 -5.95
CA ALA A 299 9.06 23.27 -5.68
C ALA A 299 8.83 24.74 -6.08
N PRO A 300 9.60 25.70 -5.52
CA PRO A 300 9.47 27.12 -5.83
C PRO A 300 9.51 27.41 -7.34
N GLY A 301 8.62 28.28 -7.81
CA GLY A 301 8.53 28.67 -9.23
C GLY A 301 7.71 27.73 -10.11
N SER A 302 7.07 26.71 -9.53
CA SER A 302 6.17 25.79 -10.24
C SER A 302 4.69 26.06 -9.92
N ASP A 303 3.83 25.83 -10.90
CA ASP A 303 2.38 25.97 -10.81
C ASP A 303 1.67 24.65 -11.18
N TRP A 304 0.48 24.44 -10.63
CA TRP A 304 -0.37 23.28 -10.90
C TRP A 304 -1.17 23.41 -12.21
N THR A 305 -1.33 24.61 -12.77
CA THR A 305 -2.09 24.83 -14.01
C THR A 305 -1.60 23.98 -15.19
N PRO A 306 -0.28 23.87 -15.48
CA PRO A 306 0.21 23.00 -16.55
C PRO A 306 -0.11 21.52 -16.33
N PHE A 307 -0.08 21.06 -15.08
CA PHE A 307 -0.46 19.69 -14.71
C PHE A 307 -1.94 19.44 -14.97
N LEU A 308 -2.83 20.33 -14.49
CA LEU A 308 -4.27 20.23 -14.73
C LEU A 308 -4.59 20.25 -16.23
N LYS A 309 -3.87 21.09 -17.00
CA LYS A 309 -3.96 21.15 -18.46
C LYS A 309 -3.65 19.80 -19.11
N ASN A 310 -2.52 19.21 -18.73
CA ASN A 310 -2.04 17.93 -19.23
C ASN A 310 -3.02 16.78 -18.90
N LEU A 311 -3.61 16.79 -17.70
CA LEU A 311 -4.58 15.77 -17.31
C LEU A 311 -5.77 15.69 -18.27
N SER A 312 -6.38 16.80 -18.70
CA SER A 312 -7.55 16.72 -19.59
C SER A 312 -7.24 16.28 -21.02
N GLN A 313 -5.98 16.39 -21.46
CA GLN A 313 -5.61 16.26 -22.86
C GLN A 313 -4.99 14.92 -23.24
N GLY A 314 -4.78 13.99 -22.29
CA GLY A 314 -3.96 12.80 -22.58
C GLY A 314 -4.32 11.48 -21.88
N PHE A 315 -5.20 11.48 -20.88
CA PHE A 315 -5.42 10.31 -20.03
C PHE A 315 -6.70 9.55 -20.42
N LEU A 316 -6.60 8.68 -21.41
CA LEU A 316 -7.75 7.93 -21.95
C LEU A 316 -8.22 6.79 -21.04
N ALA A 317 -7.31 6.19 -20.26
CA ALA A 317 -7.61 5.07 -19.37
C ALA A 317 -8.03 5.50 -17.95
N LEU A 318 -7.91 6.79 -17.62
CA LEU A 318 -8.11 7.29 -16.26
C LEU A 318 -9.59 7.23 -15.89
N GLN A 319 -9.89 6.51 -14.81
CA GLN A 319 -11.24 6.29 -14.29
C GLN A 319 -11.41 6.85 -12.89
N SER A 320 -10.31 7.01 -12.14
CA SER A 320 -10.32 7.51 -10.77
C SER A 320 -9.28 8.62 -10.58
N ILE A 321 -9.68 9.71 -9.94
CA ILE A 321 -8.79 10.79 -9.54
C ILE A 321 -9.13 11.27 -8.12
N SER A 322 -8.12 11.48 -7.30
CA SER A 322 -8.26 12.09 -5.98
C SER A 322 -7.16 13.12 -5.81
N LEU A 323 -7.54 14.41 -5.76
CA LEU A 323 -6.64 15.54 -5.60
C LEU A 323 -7.04 16.29 -4.35
N TYR A 324 -6.17 16.37 -3.36
CA TYR A 324 -6.49 17.05 -2.10
C TYR A 324 -5.26 17.64 -1.43
N TYR A 325 -5.40 18.85 -0.89
CA TYR A 325 -4.32 19.62 -0.28
C TYR A 325 -3.08 19.77 -1.16
N LEU A 326 -3.23 20.29 -2.38
CA LEU A 326 -2.08 20.50 -3.29
C LEU A 326 -1.47 21.89 -3.07
N TRP A 327 -0.17 21.96 -2.76
CA TRP A 327 0.51 23.21 -2.42
C TRP A 327 1.32 23.73 -3.61
N ALA A 328 1.07 24.98 -4.00
CA ALA A 328 1.91 25.72 -4.94
C ALA A 328 2.92 26.57 -4.15
N SER A 329 4.10 26.78 -4.73
CA SER A 329 5.12 27.63 -4.16
C SER A 329 5.48 28.70 -5.18
N THR A 330 4.65 29.75 -5.35
CA THR A 330 5.06 31.11 -5.76
C THR A 330 3.86 32.05 -5.98
N PRO A 331 3.97 33.35 -5.64
CA PRO A 331 5.00 34.01 -4.81
C PRO A 331 4.78 33.83 -3.29
N ALA A 332 3.63 33.28 -2.87
CA ALA A 332 3.39 32.79 -1.51
C ALA A 332 3.12 31.27 -1.56
N LYS A 333 3.28 30.56 -0.43
CA LYS A 333 2.75 29.18 -0.31
C LYS A 333 1.23 29.25 -0.41
N GLY A 334 0.72 28.98 -1.60
CA GLY A 334 -0.70 28.97 -1.89
C GLY A 334 -1.22 27.55 -1.89
N LEU A 335 -2.34 27.31 -1.23
CA LEU A 335 -3.07 26.07 -1.38
C LEU A 335 -3.90 26.15 -2.66
N LEU A 336 -3.78 25.14 -3.53
CA LEU A 336 -4.62 25.04 -4.72
C LEU A 336 -6.06 24.86 -4.28
N THR A 337 -6.93 25.71 -4.80
CA THR A 337 -8.37 25.61 -4.62
C THR A 337 -9.00 25.10 -5.91
N PHE A 338 -10.09 24.35 -5.77
CA PHE A 338 -10.82 23.78 -6.89
C PHE A 338 -12.16 24.48 -7.06
N PRO A 339 -12.77 24.41 -8.26
CA PRO A 339 -14.16 24.80 -8.42
C PRO A 339 -15.09 23.91 -7.59
N ASP A 340 -16.16 24.52 -7.09
CA ASP A 340 -17.29 23.78 -6.55
C ASP A 340 -18.08 23.16 -7.70
N ILE A 341 -17.91 21.85 -7.90
CA ILE A 341 -18.59 21.11 -8.96
C ILE A 341 -19.91 20.60 -8.40
N PRO A 342 -21.08 21.14 -8.82
CA PRO A 342 -22.34 20.68 -8.29
C PRO A 342 -22.50 19.18 -8.54
N LYS A 343 -22.89 18.43 -7.49
CA LYS A 343 -23.26 17.01 -7.57
C LYS A 343 -24.48 16.86 -8.47
N THR A 344 -24.24 16.85 -9.77
CA THR A 344 -25.28 16.68 -10.77
C THR A 344 -25.46 15.18 -11.02
N PRO A 345 -26.70 14.66 -11.07
CA PRO A 345 -26.97 13.26 -11.40
C PRO A 345 -26.39 12.85 -12.76
N SER A 346 -26.04 13.83 -13.60
CA SER A 346 -25.40 13.60 -14.89
C SER A 346 -23.99 13.03 -14.76
N LEU A 347 -23.22 13.29 -13.69
CA LEU A 347 -21.83 12.82 -13.58
C LEU A 347 -21.70 11.40 -13.02
N CYS A 348 -22.66 10.97 -12.20
CA CYS A 348 -22.70 9.65 -11.57
C CYS A 348 -23.98 8.93 -11.97
N THR A 349 -23.88 8.05 -12.98
CA THR A 349 -25.03 7.39 -13.62
C THR A 349 -25.16 5.90 -13.27
N SER A 350 -24.14 5.31 -12.65
CA SER A 350 -24.09 3.89 -12.33
C SER A 350 -23.55 3.62 -10.92
N LYS A 351 -23.87 2.44 -10.39
CA LYS A 351 -23.44 1.98 -9.06
C LYS A 351 -21.91 1.85 -9.03
N GLY A 352 -21.27 2.53 -8.08
CA GLY A 352 -19.81 2.59 -7.94
C GLY A 352 -19.17 3.91 -8.38
N GLN A 353 -19.90 4.74 -9.14
CA GLN A 353 -19.46 6.09 -9.48
C GLN A 353 -19.70 7.05 -8.31
N HIS A 354 -18.74 7.91 -8.02
CA HIS A 354 -18.88 8.91 -6.97
C HIS A 354 -18.11 10.18 -7.31
N LEU A 355 -18.61 11.29 -6.74
CA LEU A 355 -17.98 12.59 -6.74
C LEU A 355 -18.04 13.13 -5.30
N ASN A 356 -16.87 13.26 -4.69
CA ASN A 356 -16.68 13.85 -3.38
C ASN A 356 -15.93 15.17 -3.52
N ILE A 357 -16.37 16.17 -2.77
CA ILE A 357 -15.78 17.50 -2.73
C ILE A 357 -15.43 17.77 -1.29
N PHE A 358 -14.19 18.18 -1.06
CA PHE A 358 -13.65 18.41 0.27
C PHE A 358 -13.48 19.91 0.47
N TYR A 359 -14.16 20.46 1.47
CA TYR A 359 -14.16 21.89 1.79
C TYR A 359 -13.20 22.19 2.95
N SER A 360 -12.78 23.45 3.05
CA SER A 360 -12.06 23.97 4.21
C SER A 360 -12.96 23.99 5.46
N GLU A 361 -12.34 23.96 6.64
CA GLU A 361 -13.05 24.02 7.92
C GLU A 361 -13.70 25.39 8.19
N ASP A 362 -13.35 26.43 7.43
CA ASP A 362 -13.95 27.76 7.57
C ASP A 362 -15.35 27.82 6.94
N LEU A 363 -16.36 27.82 7.80
CA LEU A 363 -17.78 27.82 7.42
C LEU A 363 -18.24 29.14 6.77
N LYS A 364 -17.49 30.25 6.90
CA LYS A 364 -17.93 31.56 6.38
C LYS A 364 -17.71 31.70 4.88
N THR A 365 -16.66 31.09 4.36
CA THR A 365 -16.34 31.04 2.92
C THR A 365 -15.70 29.69 2.61
N PRO A 366 -16.51 28.62 2.46
CA PRO A 366 -15.99 27.27 2.26
C PRO A 366 -15.24 27.23 0.93
N THR A 367 -13.93 26.99 1.01
CA THR A 367 -13.07 26.82 -0.16
C THR A 367 -12.89 25.35 -0.44
N VAL A 368 -13.01 24.95 -1.70
CA VAL A 368 -12.79 23.55 -2.07
C VAL A 368 -11.30 23.26 -2.08
N LEU A 369 -10.85 22.41 -1.16
CA LEU A 369 -9.46 22.01 -0.99
C LEU A 369 -9.12 20.71 -1.73
N GLY A 370 -10.14 20.00 -2.22
CA GLY A 370 -9.94 18.87 -3.11
C GLY A 370 -11.20 18.24 -3.64
N ILE A 371 -10.95 17.28 -4.52
CA ILE A 371 -11.94 16.55 -5.27
C ILE A 371 -11.53 15.09 -5.37
N GLU A 372 -12.49 14.21 -5.25
CA GLU A 372 -12.34 12.79 -5.55
C GLU A 372 -13.47 12.39 -6.50
N TYR A 373 -13.10 11.78 -7.62
CA TYR A 373 -14.03 11.32 -8.62
C TYR A 373 -13.64 9.93 -9.12
N SER A 374 -14.62 9.04 -9.20
CA SER A 374 -14.49 7.76 -9.89
C SER A 374 -15.68 7.57 -10.82
N GLY A 375 -15.43 7.35 -12.11
CA GLY A 375 -16.49 7.09 -13.08
C GLY A 375 -16.12 7.30 -14.54
N SER A 376 -17.09 7.05 -15.42
CA SER A 376 -16.92 7.04 -16.87
C SER A 376 -16.86 8.43 -17.52
N LYS A 377 -17.17 9.50 -16.78
CA LYS A 377 -17.20 10.88 -17.29
C LYS A 377 -15.96 11.68 -16.89
N MET A 378 -14.81 11.00 -16.77
CA MET A 378 -13.54 11.60 -16.35
C MET A 378 -13.15 12.83 -17.18
N SER A 379 -13.27 12.78 -18.51
CA SER A 379 -12.94 13.92 -19.38
C SER A 379 -13.78 15.17 -19.08
N GLN A 380 -15.06 15.01 -18.74
CA GLN A 380 -15.93 16.12 -18.35
C GLN A 380 -15.49 16.74 -17.02
N VAL A 381 -15.15 15.91 -16.03
CA VAL A 381 -14.65 16.37 -14.73
C VAL A 381 -13.32 17.12 -14.90
N LEU A 382 -12.38 16.58 -15.67
CA LEU A 382 -11.09 17.22 -15.91
C LEU A 382 -11.22 18.57 -16.64
N ASN A 383 -12.17 18.71 -17.56
CA ASN A 383 -12.45 19.99 -18.22
C ASN A 383 -13.02 21.02 -17.24
N LEU A 384 -13.92 20.62 -16.33
CA LEU A 384 -14.45 21.52 -15.31
C LEU A 384 -13.35 22.05 -14.40
N LEU A 385 -12.37 21.22 -14.01
CA LEU A 385 -11.22 21.62 -13.19
C LEU A 385 -10.33 22.70 -13.86
N GLN A 386 -10.31 22.76 -15.20
CA GLN A 386 -9.55 23.77 -15.95
C GLN A 386 -10.26 25.11 -16.09
N THR A 387 -11.56 25.08 -16.40
CA THR A 387 -12.32 26.29 -16.74
C THR A 387 -12.43 27.32 -15.61
N THR A 388 -12.09 26.95 -14.38
CA THR A 388 -12.24 27.81 -13.21
C THR A 388 -10.91 28.26 -12.60
N THR A 389 -9.79 27.64 -12.96
CA THR A 389 -8.44 28.07 -12.53
C THR A 389 -8.05 29.40 -13.18
N GLU A 390 -8.60 29.75 -14.35
CA GLU A 390 -8.40 31.05 -15.01
C GLU A 390 -9.06 32.24 -14.27
N ARG A 391 -10.03 32.01 -13.38
CA ARG A 391 -10.71 33.08 -12.65
C ARG A 391 -10.01 33.50 -11.35
N SER A 392 -9.14 32.66 -10.80
CA SER A 392 -8.54 32.88 -9.48
C SER A 392 -7.24 33.71 -9.48
N PHE A 393 -6.73 34.09 -10.66
CA PHE A 393 -5.48 34.88 -10.81
C PHE A 393 -5.71 36.38 -11.12
N ARG A 394 -6.92 36.91 -10.93
CA ARG A 394 -7.17 38.36 -10.98
C ARG A 394 -7.26 38.93 -9.57
N TYR A 395 -6.12 39.13 -8.92
CA TYR A 395 -5.95 40.17 -7.90
C TYR A 395 -4.59 40.81 -8.02
#